data_AF-A0A0Q8WCH9-F1
#
_entry.id   AF-A0A0Q8WCH9-F1
#
_cell.length_a   1.000
_cell.length_b   1.000
_cell.length_c   1.000
_cell.angle_alpha   90.00
_cell.angle_beta   90.00
_cell.angle_gamma   90.00
#
_symmetry.space_group_name_H-M   'P 1'
#
loop_
_entity.id
_entity.type
_entity.pdbx_description
1 polymer ?
#
loop_
_entity_poly.entity_id
_entity_poly.type
_entity_poly.pdbx_seq_one_letter_code
_entity_poly.pdbx_strand_id
1 'polypeptide(L)'
;MMASLVYRVLDAHVIHGLADNLAIEDERGTMSYAELLHESASVAGAFTSVGIAAGTGVQVDVERGRELVVAVLALARIGAVPQDDAELRLVGVPPVLHSSDTEVTWDLLIHAGRVDPAPAPATDPDGYEGLMREAYPEIFAALEAGETVVAAG
;
A
#
# COMPACT_ATOMS: atom_id res chain seq x y z
N MET A 1 10.84 15.26 14.50
CA MET A 1 10.71 13.97 13.78
C MET A 1 10.08 14.27 12.43
N MET A 2 10.56 13.61 11.38
CA MET A 2 9.97 13.72 10.03
C MET A 2 8.69 12.89 9.98
N ALA A 3 7.69 13.34 9.22
CA ALA A 3 6.47 12.58 9.00
C ALA A 3 6.76 11.27 8.24
N SER A 4 5.93 10.25 8.43
CA SER A 4 6.07 8.97 7.73
C SER A 4 6.10 9.12 6.21
N LEU A 5 6.81 8.20 5.55
CA LEU A 5 6.94 8.11 4.11
C LEU A 5 5.55 8.10 3.46
N VAL A 6 4.67 7.20 3.91
CA VAL A 6 3.33 7.05 3.30
C VAL A 6 2.47 8.30 3.47
N TYR A 7 2.57 9.01 4.60
CA TYR A 7 1.89 10.28 4.77
C TYR A 7 2.38 11.29 3.73
N ARG A 8 3.70 11.41 3.53
CA ARG A 8 4.29 12.40 2.62
C ARG A 8 3.97 12.14 1.15
N VAL A 9 3.96 10.88 0.72
CA VAL A 9 3.75 10.50 -0.69
C VAL A 9 2.28 10.30 -1.06
N LEU A 10 1.34 10.40 -0.11
CA LEU A 10 -0.08 10.18 -0.39
C LEU A 10 -1.00 11.13 0.36
N ASP A 11 -1.09 10.97 1.69
CA ASP A 11 -2.04 11.73 2.52
C ASP A 11 -1.81 13.25 2.39
N ALA A 12 -0.56 13.69 2.36
CA ALA A 12 -0.18 15.09 2.19
C ALA A 12 -0.67 15.64 0.84
N HIS A 13 -0.57 14.89 -0.26
CA HIS A 13 -1.05 15.33 -1.58
C HIS A 13 -2.57 15.56 -1.57
N VAL A 14 -3.34 14.64 -0.98
CA VAL A 14 -4.79 14.77 -0.83
C VAL A 14 -5.14 16.00 0.01
N ILE A 15 -4.47 16.17 1.16
CA ILE A 15 -4.66 17.33 2.06
C ILE A 15 -4.33 18.66 1.34
N HIS A 16 -3.33 18.65 0.46
CA HIS A 16 -2.86 19.83 -0.27
C HIS A 16 -3.54 20.04 -1.64
N GLY A 17 -4.68 19.37 -1.87
CA GLY A 17 -5.58 19.69 -2.99
C GLY A 17 -5.33 18.89 -4.27
N LEU A 18 -4.53 17.82 -4.23
CA LEU A 18 -4.32 16.91 -5.36
C LEU A 18 -5.29 15.72 -5.34
N ALA A 19 -6.35 15.77 -4.54
CA ALA A 19 -7.29 14.66 -4.34
C ALA A 19 -7.84 14.08 -5.65
N ASP A 20 -8.23 14.95 -6.59
CA ASP A 20 -8.80 14.56 -7.88
C ASP A 20 -7.75 14.34 -8.98
N ASN A 21 -6.46 14.55 -8.69
CA ASN A 21 -5.38 14.30 -9.65
C ASN A 21 -5.15 12.80 -9.83
N LEU A 22 -4.62 12.42 -11.00
CA LEU A 22 -4.31 11.03 -11.32
C LEU A 22 -3.09 10.54 -10.55
N ALA A 23 -3.28 9.50 -9.73
CA ALA A 23 -2.21 8.81 -9.03
C ALA A 23 -1.75 7.56 -9.78
N ILE A 24 -2.67 6.84 -10.44
CA ILE A 24 -2.37 5.64 -11.23
C ILE A 24 -3.08 5.72 -12.57
N GLU A 25 -2.41 5.25 -13.62
CA GLU A 25 -2.97 4.95 -14.93
C GLU A 25 -2.55 3.54 -15.35
N ASP A 26 -3.52 2.72 -15.77
CA ASP A 26 -3.30 1.39 -16.33
C ASP A 26 -4.38 1.02 -17.37
N GLU A 27 -4.38 -0.23 -17.85
CA GLU A 27 -5.34 -0.70 -18.87
C GLU A 27 -6.81 -0.66 -18.42
N ARG A 28 -7.07 -0.69 -17.11
CA ARG A 28 -8.42 -0.57 -16.52
C ARG A 28 -8.85 0.88 -16.36
N GLY A 29 -7.99 1.84 -16.71
CA GLY A 29 -8.25 3.28 -16.65
C GLY A 29 -7.43 3.97 -15.56
N THR A 30 -8.02 4.99 -14.95
CA THR A 30 -7.32 5.86 -14.01
C THR A 30 -7.79 5.68 -12.59
N MET A 31 -6.91 5.98 -11.62
CA MET A 31 -7.23 6.10 -10.19
C MET A 31 -6.66 7.41 -9.66
N SER A 32 -7.48 8.17 -8.95
CA SER A 32 -7.12 9.43 -8.31
C SER A 32 -6.32 9.24 -7.02
N TYR A 33 -5.65 10.29 -6.54
CA TYR A 33 -4.99 10.28 -5.23
C TYR A 33 -5.98 10.00 -4.08
N ALA A 34 -7.22 10.49 -4.16
CA ALA A 34 -8.25 10.21 -3.16
C ALA A 34 -8.67 8.74 -3.15
N GLU A 35 -8.83 8.13 -4.32
CA GLU A 35 -9.14 6.70 -4.45
C GLU A 35 -7.98 5.84 -3.96
N LEU A 36 -6.73 6.17 -4.33
CA LEU A 36 -5.55 5.47 -3.86
C LEU A 36 -5.38 5.55 -2.33
N LEU A 37 -5.64 6.72 -1.74
CA LEU A 37 -5.67 6.89 -0.28
C LEU A 37 -6.73 5.98 0.34
N HIS A 38 -7.96 6.01 -0.18
CA HIS A 38 -9.05 5.22 0.35
C HIS A 38 -8.77 3.71 0.28
N GLU A 39 -8.31 3.20 -0.87
CA GLU A 39 -8.05 1.78 -1.06
C GLU A 39 -6.85 1.32 -0.23
N SER A 40 -5.72 2.05 -0.25
CA SER A 40 -4.53 1.68 0.54
C SER A 40 -4.82 1.69 2.04
N ALA A 41 -5.58 2.67 2.54
CA ALA A 41 -5.97 2.72 3.95
C ALA A 41 -6.95 1.59 4.32
N SER A 42 -7.86 1.23 3.42
CA SER A 42 -8.77 0.09 3.63
C SER A 42 -7.99 -1.22 3.68
N VAL A 43 -7.15 -1.51 2.68
CA VAL A 43 -6.33 -2.74 2.65
C VAL A 43 -5.43 -2.81 3.90
N ALA A 44 -4.84 -1.69 4.32
CA ALA A 44 -4.07 -1.61 5.56
C ALA A 44 -4.92 -1.94 6.80
N GLY A 45 -6.14 -1.42 6.89
CA GLY A 45 -7.09 -1.77 7.96
C GLY A 45 -7.38 -3.28 7.99
N ALA A 46 -7.64 -3.89 6.83
CA ALA A 46 -7.84 -5.32 6.74
C ALA A 46 -6.60 -6.13 7.15
N PHE A 47 -5.40 -5.71 6.75
CA PHE A 47 -4.14 -6.31 7.20
C PHE A 47 -4.00 -6.28 8.72
N THR A 48 -4.32 -5.16 9.38
CA THR A 48 -4.30 -5.10 10.85
C THR A 48 -5.33 -6.05 11.48
N SER A 49 -6.51 -6.19 10.87
CA SER A 49 -7.58 -7.07 11.38
C SER A 49 -7.21 -8.56 11.36
N VAL A 50 -6.30 -8.96 10.46
CA VAL A 50 -5.77 -10.33 10.37
C VAL A 50 -4.43 -10.49 11.10
N GLY A 51 -4.00 -9.49 11.87
CA GLY A 51 -2.85 -9.56 12.76
C GLY A 51 -1.52 -9.10 12.17
N ILE A 52 -1.50 -8.50 10.98
CA ILE A 52 -0.29 -7.89 10.43
C ILE A 52 -0.01 -6.59 11.20
N ALA A 53 1.21 -6.46 11.71
CA ALA A 53 1.64 -5.33 12.51
C ALA A 53 2.99 -4.78 12.02
N ALA A 54 3.45 -3.70 12.65
CA ALA A 54 4.75 -3.14 12.37
C ALA A 54 5.87 -4.18 12.56
N GLY A 55 6.75 -4.30 11.58
CA GLY A 55 7.83 -5.29 11.56
C GLY A 55 7.42 -6.68 11.05
N THR A 56 6.14 -6.94 10.79
CA THR A 56 5.71 -8.20 10.18
C THR A 56 6.22 -8.30 8.74
N GLY A 57 6.96 -9.37 8.43
CA GLY A 57 7.42 -9.68 7.08
C GLY A 57 6.27 -10.16 6.19
N VAL A 58 6.19 -9.66 4.97
CA VAL A 58 5.18 -10.05 3.97
C VAL A 58 5.85 -10.25 2.62
N GLN A 59 5.66 -11.42 2.03
CA GLN A 59 6.09 -11.69 0.65
C GLN A 59 5.05 -11.08 -0.28
N VAL A 60 5.51 -10.25 -1.21
CA VAL A 60 4.64 -9.59 -2.20
C VAL A 60 5.01 -10.13 -3.57
N ASP A 61 4.19 -11.02 -4.10
CA ASP A 61 4.29 -11.58 -5.46
C ASP A 61 3.01 -11.22 -6.24
N VAL A 62 2.87 -9.91 -6.45
CA VAL A 62 1.73 -9.30 -7.14
C VAL A 62 2.23 -8.73 -8.46
N GLU A 63 1.41 -8.86 -9.50
CA GLU A 63 1.66 -8.26 -10.81
C GLU A 63 1.91 -6.75 -10.70
N ARG A 64 2.71 -6.18 -11.62
CA ARG A 64 3.12 -4.77 -11.62
C ARG A 64 1.99 -3.79 -12.02
N GLY A 65 0.80 -4.04 -11.52
CA GLY A 65 -0.44 -3.29 -11.70
C GLY A 65 -0.79 -2.38 -10.52
N ARG A 66 -2.00 -1.80 -10.55
CA ARG A 66 -2.51 -0.92 -9.47
C ARG A 66 -2.56 -1.62 -8.10
N GLU A 67 -2.84 -2.92 -8.07
CA GLU A 67 -2.95 -3.68 -6.82
C GLU A 67 -1.61 -3.75 -6.08
N LEU A 68 -0.49 -3.81 -6.81
CA LEU A 68 0.84 -3.72 -6.19
C LEU A 68 1.05 -2.35 -5.52
N VAL A 69 0.68 -1.25 -6.21
CA VAL A 69 0.79 0.10 -5.65
C VAL A 69 -0.04 0.23 -4.38
N VAL A 70 -1.30 -0.21 -4.41
CA VAL A 70 -2.19 -0.22 -3.24
C VAL A 70 -1.61 -1.06 -2.10
N ALA A 71 -1.12 -2.27 -2.39
CA ALA A 71 -0.56 -3.18 -1.40
C ALA A 71 0.70 -2.62 -0.73
N VAL A 72 1.63 -2.06 -1.50
CA VAL A 72 2.88 -1.47 -0.99
C VAL A 72 2.58 -0.30 -0.05
N LEU A 73 1.64 0.57 -0.44
CA LEU A 73 1.22 1.70 0.40
C LEU A 73 0.47 1.21 1.64
N ALA A 74 -0.32 0.14 1.55
CA ALA A 74 -0.97 -0.47 2.69
C ALA A 74 0.03 -1.04 3.70
N LEU A 75 1.08 -1.73 3.23
CA LEU A 75 2.19 -2.20 4.09
C LEU A 75 2.90 -1.02 4.77
N ALA A 76 3.16 0.06 4.00
CA ALA A 76 3.77 1.28 4.52
C ALA A 76 2.94 1.94 5.64
N ARG A 77 1.60 1.93 5.53
CA ARG A 77 0.69 2.46 6.56
C ARG A 77 0.78 1.72 7.89
N ILE A 78 1.11 0.44 7.88
CA ILE A 78 1.12 -0.40 9.09
C ILE A 78 2.54 -0.74 9.56
N GLY A 79 3.56 -0.27 8.85
CA GLY A 79 4.96 -0.56 9.15
C GLY A 79 5.36 -2.01 8.87
N ALA A 80 4.61 -2.73 8.02
CA ALA A 80 4.95 -4.08 7.62
C ALA A 80 6.10 -4.06 6.60
N VAL A 81 6.86 -5.15 6.53
CA VAL A 81 8.13 -5.20 5.81
C VAL A 81 8.01 -6.14 4.62
N PRO A 82 8.16 -5.66 3.38
CA PRO A 82 8.33 -6.52 2.21
C PRO A 82 9.54 -7.43 2.42
N GLN A 83 9.34 -8.74 2.40
CA GLN A 83 10.39 -9.71 2.69
C GLN A 83 10.18 -10.99 1.88
N ASP A 84 11.25 -11.47 1.25
CA ASP A 84 11.26 -12.77 0.60
C ASP A 84 11.10 -13.91 1.61
N ASP A 85 10.42 -15.00 1.20
CA ASP A 85 10.20 -16.20 2.02
C ASP A 85 9.49 -15.92 3.37
N ALA A 86 8.62 -14.90 3.39
CA ALA A 86 7.79 -14.62 4.56
C ALA A 86 6.59 -15.58 4.63
N GLU A 87 6.14 -15.88 5.87
CA GLU A 87 4.98 -16.74 6.11
C GLU A 87 3.70 -16.13 5.53
N LEU A 88 3.52 -14.82 5.69
CA LEU A 88 2.43 -14.07 5.08
C LEU A 88 2.79 -13.73 3.64
N ARG A 89 1.92 -14.11 2.71
CA ARG A 89 2.18 -13.97 1.28
C ARG A 89 0.98 -13.34 0.61
N LEU A 90 1.18 -12.20 -0.04
CA LEU A 90 0.21 -11.56 -0.91
C LEU A 90 0.59 -11.91 -2.35
N VAL A 91 -0.16 -12.81 -2.98
CA VAL A 91 0.23 -13.39 -4.28
C VAL A 91 -0.93 -13.53 -5.25
N GLY A 92 -0.63 -13.55 -6.55
CA GLY A 92 -1.59 -13.88 -7.61
C GLY A 92 -2.30 -12.68 -8.25
N VAL A 93 -3.19 -12.99 -9.20
CA VAL A 93 -3.93 -12.01 -10.02
C VAL A 93 -5.41 -12.44 -10.11
N PRO A 94 -6.35 -11.78 -9.40
CA PRO A 94 -6.10 -10.73 -8.40
C PRO A 94 -5.38 -11.28 -7.15
N PRO A 95 -4.78 -10.41 -6.32
CA PRO A 95 -4.03 -10.87 -5.15
C PRO A 95 -4.89 -11.59 -4.12
N VAL A 96 -4.28 -12.56 -3.45
CA VAL A 96 -4.85 -13.23 -2.28
C VAL A 96 -3.81 -13.18 -1.18
N LEU A 97 -4.22 -12.76 0.02
CA LEU A 97 -3.39 -12.85 1.22
C LEU A 97 -3.50 -14.26 1.79
N HIS A 98 -2.38 -14.97 1.81
CA HIS A 98 -2.23 -16.27 2.45
C HIS A 98 -1.50 -16.13 3.78
N SER A 99 -2.05 -16.77 4.80
CA SER A 99 -1.44 -17.03 6.11
C SER A 99 -1.46 -18.53 6.41
N SER A 100 -0.94 -18.95 7.56
CA SER A 100 -0.99 -20.36 7.99
C SER A 100 -2.41 -20.94 7.98
N ASP A 101 -3.41 -20.14 8.35
CA ASP A 101 -4.75 -20.63 8.70
C ASP A 101 -5.87 -19.96 7.88
N THR A 102 -5.55 -19.01 7.01
CA THR A 102 -6.57 -18.21 6.30
C THR A 102 -6.07 -17.70 4.95
N GLU A 103 -6.99 -17.67 3.99
CA GLU A 103 -6.85 -16.99 2.71
C GLU A 103 -7.88 -15.87 2.61
N VAL A 104 -7.43 -14.66 2.28
CA VAL A 104 -8.29 -13.47 2.14
C VAL A 104 -8.12 -12.89 0.74
N THR A 105 -9.21 -12.87 -0.04
CA THR A 105 -9.19 -12.32 -1.41
C THR A 105 -9.02 -10.80 -1.39
N TRP A 106 -8.47 -10.24 -2.47
CA TRP A 106 -8.32 -8.80 -2.66
C TRP A 106 -9.61 -8.01 -2.41
N ASP A 107 -10.72 -8.46 -3.01
CA ASP A 107 -12.02 -7.82 -2.81
C ASP A 107 -12.43 -7.81 -1.33
N LEU A 108 -12.19 -8.92 -0.60
CA LEU A 108 -12.53 -9.00 0.81
C LEU A 108 -11.64 -8.09 1.66
N LEU A 109 -10.35 -7.97 1.35
CA LEU A 109 -9.44 -7.01 2.00
C LEU A 109 -9.97 -5.59 1.85
N ILE A 110 -10.35 -5.19 0.64
CA ILE A 110 -10.92 -3.85 0.40
C ILE A 110 -12.22 -3.68 1.19
N HIS A 111 -13.17 -4.61 1.09
CA HIS A 111 -14.49 -4.45 1.71
C HIS A 111 -14.46 -4.48 3.24
N ALA A 112 -13.70 -5.41 3.84
CA ALA A 112 -13.58 -5.52 5.29
C ALA A 112 -12.84 -4.31 5.88
N GLY A 113 -11.79 -3.87 5.19
CA GLY A 113 -10.94 -2.76 5.60
C GLY A 113 -11.62 -1.40 5.63
N ARG A 114 -12.68 -1.20 4.83
CA ARG A 114 -13.46 0.06 4.82
C ARG A 114 -14.14 0.38 6.16
N VAL A 115 -14.34 -0.61 7.03
CA VAL A 115 -14.96 -0.41 8.35
C VAL A 115 -14.01 0.30 9.31
N ASP A 116 -12.72 0.02 9.22
CA ASP A 116 -11.67 0.59 10.08
C ASP A 116 -10.38 0.81 9.27
N PRO A 117 -10.37 1.81 8.35
CA PRO A 117 -9.23 2.08 7.50
C PRO A 117 -8.05 2.61 8.33
N ALA A 118 -6.86 2.04 8.13
CA ALA A 118 -5.68 2.42 8.90
C ALA A 118 -5.13 3.78 8.44
N PRO A 119 -4.92 4.75 9.35
CA PRO A 119 -4.31 6.03 9.02
C PRO A 119 -2.82 5.87 8.73
N ALA A 120 -2.21 6.84 8.05
CA ALA A 120 -0.75 6.91 7.99
C ALA A 120 -0.17 7.08 9.41
N PRO A 121 0.93 6.40 9.77
CA PRO A 121 1.57 6.56 11.06
C PRO A 121 2.20 7.96 11.15
N ALA A 122 2.34 8.50 12.36
CA ALA A 122 2.90 9.84 12.54
C ALA A 122 4.37 9.93 12.07
N THR A 123 5.13 8.85 12.26
CA THR A 123 6.56 8.74 11.96
C THR A 123 6.90 7.29 11.61
N ASP A 124 7.93 7.09 10.80
CA ASP A 124 8.46 5.75 10.52
C ASP A 124 9.50 5.33 11.57
N PRO A 125 9.66 4.01 11.82
CA PRO A 125 10.82 3.49 12.53
C PRO A 125 12.14 3.80 11.79
N ASP A 126 13.25 3.86 12.52
CA ASP A 126 14.57 4.11 11.95
C ASP A 126 14.90 3.10 10.82
N GLY A 127 15.30 3.63 9.65
CA GLY A 127 15.67 2.83 8.48
C GLY A 127 14.50 2.31 7.63
N TYR A 128 13.26 2.39 8.13
CA TYR A 128 12.09 1.84 7.42
C TYR A 128 11.82 2.52 6.07
N GLU A 129 11.92 3.85 6.01
CA GLU A 129 11.79 4.59 4.74
C GLU A 129 12.82 4.12 3.71
N GLY A 130 14.07 3.90 4.12
CA GLY A 130 15.14 3.43 3.24
C GLY A 130 14.82 2.05 2.66
N LEU A 131 14.34 1.14 3.51
CA LEU A 131 13.91 -0.21 3.11
C LEU A 131 12.79 -0.16 2.07
N MET A 132 11.75 0.62 2.31
CA MET A 132 10.60 0.70 1.39
C MET A 132 10.98 1.30 0.03
N ARG A 133 11.85 2.32 0.02
CA ARG A 133 12.36 2.93 -1.22
C ARG A 133 13.31 2.00 -1.98
N GLU A 134 14.09 1.19 -1.29
CA GLU A 134 14.93 0.17 -1.93
C GLU A 134 14.08 -0.92 -2.58
N ALA A 135 13.01 -1.36 -1.91
CA ALA A 135 12.10 -2.38 -2.42
C ALA A 135 11.25 -1.89 -3.61
N TYR A 136 10.75 -0.65 -3.57
CA TYR A 136 9.82 -0.11 -4.57
C TYR A 136 10.17 1.34 -5.01
N PRO A 137 11.36 1.54 -5.62
CA PRO A 137 11.87 2.88 -5.90
C PRO A 137 10.96 3.68 -6.84
N GLU A 138 10.41 3.05 -7.87
CA GLU A 138 9.58 3.70 -8.88
C GLU A 138 8.26 4.23 -8.30
N ILE A 139 7.60 3.43 -7.44
CA ILE A 139 6.32 3.80 -6.80
C ILE A 139 6.53 5.02 -5.89
N PHE A 140 7.51 4.95 -5.00
CA PHE A 140 7.72 6.04 -4.03
C PHE A 140 8.28 7.30 -4.70
N ALA A 141 9.13 7.19 -5.71
CA ALA A 141 9.65 8.35 -6.43
C ALA A 141 8.55 9.10 -7.18
N ALA A 142 7.70 8.39 -7.92
CA ALA A 142 6.60 9.00 -8.68
C ALA A 142 5.58 9.68 -7.75
N LEU A 143 5.12 8.98 -6.71
CA LEU A 143 4.13 9.52 -5.79
C LEU A 143 4.68 10.70 -4.98
N GLU A 144 5.94 10.68 -4.53
CA GLU A 144 6.55 11.81 -3.84
C GLU A 144 6.64 13.07 -4.71
N ALA A 145 6.81 12.90 -6.03
CA ALA A 145 6.79 14.00 -6.99
C ALA A 145 5.37 14.49 -7.31
N GLY A 146 4.32 13.83 -6.81
CA GLY A 146 2.93 14.10 -7.19
C GLY A 146 2.60 13.65 -8.62
N GLU A 147 3.39 12.73 -9.19
CA GLU A 147 3.24 12.21 -10.55
C GLU A 147 2.30 11.01 -10.59
N THR A 148 1.94 10.58 -11.81
CA THR A 148 1.10 9.40 -12.04
C THR A 148 1.99 8.16 -12.20
N VAL A 149 1.70 7.11 -11.42
CA VAL A 149 2.32 5.79 -11.60
C VAL A 149 1.67 5.12 -12.80
N VAL A 150 2.47 4.84 -13.84
CA VAL A 150 2.02 4.04 -14.99
C VAL A 150 2.22 2.58 -14.65
N ALA A 151 1.14 1.88 -14.35
CA ALA A 151 1.18 0.48 -13.96
C ALA A 151 0.92 -0.43 -15.18
N ALA A 152 1.70 -1.50 -15.31
CA ALA A 152 1.50 -2.50 -16.36
C ALA A 152 0.44 -3.50 -15.89
N GLY A 153 -0.60 -3.68 -16.70
CA GLY A 153 -1.61 -4.72 -16.49
C GLY A 153 -1.24 -6.06 -17.12
#